data_AF-A0A560IK25-F1
#
_entry.id   AF-A0A560IK25-F1
#
_cell.length_a   1.000
_cell.length_b   1.000
_cell.length_c   1.000
_cell.angle_alpha   90.00
_cell.angle_beta   90.00
_cell.angle_gamma   90.00
#
_symmetry.space_group_name_H-M   'P 1'
#
loop_
_entity.id
_entity.type
_entity.pdbx_description
1 polymer ?
#
loop_
_entity_poly.entity_id
_entity_poly.type
_entity_poly.pdbx_seq_one_letter_code
_entity_poly.pdbx_strand_id
1 'polypeptide(L)'
;MTAAESDAAIDDIIAKAWGDEAYRARLLADPAAVLREEGVDLPVGALVQVLQDTATVQTLVLPMRPWDLVEDALESAAGALSAVCYDSFMQGP
;
A
#
# COMPACT_ATOMS: atom_id res chain seq x y z
N MET A 1 -6.07 7.27 -15.16
CA MET A 1 -4.72 6.82 -14.77
C MET A 1 -4.68 5.32 -14.89
N THR A 2 -3.72 4.79 -15.65
CA THR A 2 -3.46 3.35 -15.72
C THR A 2 -2.71 2.92 -14.45
N ALA A 3 -2.72 1.63 -14.10
CA ALA A 3 -2.06 1.12 -12.89
C ALA A 3 -0.59 1.56 -12.77
N ALA A 4 0.12 1.65 -13.91
CA ALA A 4 1.53 2.04 -13.98
C ALA A 4 1.82 3.50 -13.58
N GLU A 5 0.88 4.44 -13.76
CA GLU A 5 1.08 5.83 -13.32
C GLU A 5 0.91 5.98 -11.80
N SER A 6 0.15 5.08 -11.17
CA SER A 6 -0.05 5.10 -9.72
C SER A 6 1.16 4.54 -8.97
N ASP A 7 1.84 3.52 -9.53
CA ASP A 7 3.06 2.96 -8.93
C ASP A 7 4.18 4.00 -8.81
N ALA A 8 4.40 4.80 -9.87
CA ALA A 8 5.43 5.84 -9.85
C ALA A 8 5.17 6.95 -8.81
N ALA A 9 3.89 7.30 -8.57
CA ALA A 9 3.53 8.28 -7.55
C ALA A 9 3.77 7.73 -6.14
N ILE A 10 3.44 6.46 -5.90
CA ILE A 10 3.66 5.79 -4.61
C ILE A 10 5.16 5.69 -4.29
N ASP A 11 6.00 5.36 -5.28
CA ASP A 11 7.46 5.31 -5.11
C ASP A 11 8.04 6.64 -4.65
N ASP A 12 7.61 7.75 -5.26
CA ASP A 12 8.05 9.10 -4.88
C ASP A 12 7.61 9.47 -3.46
N ILE A 13 6.37 9.12 -3.08
CA ILE A 13 5.85 9.31 -1.73
C ILE A 13 6.68 8.54 -0.70
N ILE A 14 7.05 7.29 -1.00
CA ILE A 14 7.88 6.46 -0.12
C ILE A 14 9.28 7.08 0.02
N ALA A 15 9.90 7.49 -1.08
CA ALA A 15 11.21 8.14 -1.06
C ALA A 15 11.21 9.43 -0.22
N LYS A 16 10.19 10.28 -0.38
CA LYS A 16 9.99 11.49 0.44
C LYS A 16 9.82 11.15 1.91
N ALA A 17 9.01 10.13 2.23
CA ALA A 17 8.82 9.68 3.60
C ALA A 17 10.12 9.17 4.22
N TRP A 18 11.00 8.51 3.46
CA TRP A 18 12.31 8.10 3.98
C TRP A 18 13.26 9.28 4.22
N GLY A 19 13.25 10.28 3.33
CA GLY A 19 14.11 11.46 3.42
C GLY A 19 13.66 12.53 4.44
N ASP A 20 12.37 12.59 4.78
CA ASP A 20 11.79 13.62 5.65
C ASP A 20 10.87 13.01 6.72
N GLU A 21 11.29 13.13 7.98
CA GLU A 21 10.56 12.61 9.13
C GLU A 21 9.25 13.36 9.39
N ALA A 22 9.20 14.67 9.13
CA ALA A 22 7.98 15.46 9.28
C ALA A 22 6.95 15.09 8.20
N TYR A 23 7.41 14.87 6.97
CA TYR A 23 6.56 14.34 5.90
C TYR A 23 6.00 12.96 6.27
N ARG A 24 6.86 12.05 6.76
CA ARG A 24 6.44 10.72 7.20
C ARG A 24 5.42 10.77 8.33
N ALA A 25 5.65 11.60 9.35
CA ALA A 25 4.71 11.76 10.47
C ALA A 25 3.34 12.24 9.98
N ARG A 26 3.32 13.16 9.01
CA ARG A 26 2.08 13.65 8.40
C ARG A 26 1.39 12.58 7.56
N LEU A 27 2.15 11.82 6.76
CA LEU A 27 1.63 10.70 5.96
C LEU A 27 0.98 9.62 6.84
N LEU A 28 1.57 9.31 8.00
CA LEU A 28 1.00 8.35 8.95
C LEU A 28 -0.25 8.89 9.65
N ALA A 29 -0.34 10.20 9.88
CA ALA A 29 -1.46 10.83 10.57
C ALA A 29 -2.68 11.07 9.67
N ASP A 30 -2.47 11.57 8.45
CA ASP A 30 -3.52 11.85 7.47
C ASP A 30 -3.07 11.48 6.05
N PRO A 31 -3.04 10.16 5.73
CA PRO A 31 -2.56 9.70 4.44
C PRO A 31 -3.45 10.16 3.29
N ALA A 32 -4.75 10.29 3.52
CA ALA A 32 -5.70 10.66 2.48
C ALA A 32 -5.52 12.13 2.04
N ALA A 33 -5.09 13.02 2.94
CA ALA A 33 -4.70 14.38 2.57
C ALA A 33 -3.40 14.37 1.77
N VAL A 34 -2.36 13.68 2.27
CA VAL A 34 -1.04 13.65 1.62
C VAL A 34 -1.11 13.04 0.21
N LEU A 35 -1.83 11.93 0.05
CA LEU A 35 -2.01 11.30 -1.27
C LEU A 35 -2.70 12.24 -2.28
N ARG A 36 -3.69 13.02 -1.84
CA ARG A 36 -4.35 14.00 -2.71
C ARG A 36 -3.45 15.17 -3.07
N GLU A 37 -2.60 15.64 -2.15
CA GLU A 37 -1.59 16.66 -2.43
C GLU A 37 -0.61 16.21 -3.53
N GLU A 38 -0.27 14.92 -3.54
CA GLU A 38 0.62 14.27 -4.51
C GLU A 38 -0.11 13.85 -5.80
N GLY A 39 -1.39 14.22 -5.96
CA GLY A 39 -2.17 13.99 -7.18
C GLY A 39 -2.78 12.58 -7.31
N VAL A 40 -2.79 11.79 -6.23
CA VAL A 40 -3.45 10.48 -6.22
C VAL A 40 -4.96 10.67 -6.02
N ASP A 41 -5.74 10.24 -7.00
CA ASP A 41 -7.20 10.26 -6.93
C ASP A 41 -7.70 9.12 -6.01
N LEU A 42 -8.41 9.48 -4.96
CA LEU A 42 -8.96 8.54 -3.99
C LEU A 42 -10.49 8.47 -4.13
N PRO A 43 -11.08 7.27 -4.16
CA PRO A 43 -12.51 7.11 -4.27
C PRO A 43 -13.25 7.83 -3.14
N VAL A 44 -14.41 8.40 -3.45
CA VAL A 44 -15.25 9.11 -2.48
C VAL A 44 -15.66 8.15 -1.35
N GLY A 45 -15.34 8.53 -0.11
CA GLY A 45 -15.63 7.73 1.08
C GLY A 45 -14.62 6.62 1.38
N ALA A 46 -13.55 6.49 0.61
CA ALA A 46 -12.48 5.54 0.91
C ALA A 46 -11.69 5.99 2.15
N LEU A 47 -11.54 5.06 3.10
CA LEU A 47 -10.62 5.22 4.22
C LEU A 47 -9.26 4.67 3.81
N VAL A 48 -8.25 5.52 3.88
CA VAL A 48 -6.86 5.14 3.63
C VAL A 48 -6.12 5.16 4.95
N GLN A 49 -5.32 4.12 5.18
CA GLN A 49 -4.41 4.04 6.31
C GLN A 49 -3.03 3.65 5.79
N VAL A 50 -1.99 4.26 6.35
CA VAL A 50 -0.61 3.88 6.09
C VAL A 50 -0.05 3.29 7.37
N LEU A 51 0.50 2.09 7.25
CA LEU A 51 1.19 1.39 8.31
C LEU A 51 2.65 1.25 7.89
N GLN A 52 3.56 1.52 8.82
CA GLN A 52 4.98 1.35 8.60
C GLN A 52 5.46 0.12 9.34
N ASP A 53 6.13 -0.77 8.62
CA ASP A 53 6.82 -1.90 9.23
C ASP A 53 7.98 -1.42 10.12
N THR A 54 8.24 -2.18 11.17
CA THR A 54 9.31 -1.92 12.14
C THR A 54 10.10 -3.20 12.36
N ALA A 55 11.27 -3.10 13.01
CA ALA A 55 12.13 -4.26 13.28
C ALA A 55 11.43 -5.40 14.06
N THR A 56 10.29 -5.14 14.70
CA THR A 56 9.55 -6.12 15.51
C THR A 56 8.13 -6.37 15.04
N VAL A 57 7.61 -5.60 14.07
CA VAL A 57 6.22 -5.68 13.62
C VAL A 57 6.17 -5.57 12.11
N GLN A 58 5.62 -6.60 11.48
CA GLN A 58 5.36 -6.66 10.04
C GLN A 58 3.87 -6.60 9.77
N THR A 59 3.50 -5.89 8.72
CA THR A 59 2.11 -5.67 8.30
C THR A 59 1.74 -6.59 7.16
N LEU A 60 0.63 -7.33 7.30
CA LEU A 60 0.05 -8.13 6.22
C LEU A 60 -1.29 -7.51 5.80
N VAL A 61 -1.39 -7.14 4.53
CA VAL A 61 -2.66 -6.69 3.95
C VAL A 61 -3.47 -7.92 3.55
N LEU A 62 -4.60 -8.14 4.24
CA LEU A 62 -5.58 -9.15 3.84
C LEU A 62 -6.65 -8.47 2.95
N PRO A 63 -6.64 -8.73 1.62
CA PRO A 63 -7.61 -8.13 0.72
C PRO A 63 -9.03 -8.66 1.00
N MET A 64 -10.03 -7.89 0.58
CA MET A 64 -11.42 -8.32 0.62
C MET A 64 -11.60 -9.59 -0.22
N ARG A 65 -12.35 -10.57 0.31
CA ARG A 65 -12.72 -11.77 -0.45
C ARG A 65 -13.54 -11.34 -1.67
N PRO A 66 -13.12 -11.65 -2.91
CA PRO A 66 -13.92 -11.38 -4.08
C PRO A 66 -15.19 -12.23 -4.04
N TRP A 67 -16.32 -11.63 -4.39
CA TRP A 67 -17.64 -12.26 -4.30
C TRP A 67 -17.88 -13.36 -5.35
N ASP A 68 -17.04 -13.43 -6.39
CA ASP A 68 -17.19 -14.32 -7.54
C ASP A 68 -16.19 -15.50 -7.56
N LEU A 69 -15.49 -15.77 -6.44
CA LEU A 69 -14.56 -16.91 -6.37
C LEU A 69 -15.28 -18.20 -5.96
N VAL A 70 -15.20 -19.21 -6.84
CA VAL A 70 -15.46 -20.61 -6.49
C VAL A 70 -14.30 -21.18 -5.67
N GLU A 71 -14.57 -22.16 -4.80
CA GLU A 71 -13.62 -22.61 -3.77
C GLU A 71 -12.27 -23.10 -4.33
N ASP A 72 -12.26 -23.72 -5.50
CA ASP A 72 -11.04 -24.20 -6.18
C ASP A 72 -10.11 -23.06 -6.63
N ALA A 73 -10.65 -21.84 -6.80
CA ALA A 73 -9.88 -20.66 -7.18
C ALA A 73 -9.32 -19.86 -5.99
N LEU A 74 -9.67 -20.22 -4.75
CA LEU A 74 -9.32 -19.45 -3.56
C LEU A 74 -7.80 -19.43 -3.31
N GLU A 75 -7.13 -20.57 -3.53
CA GLU A 75 -5.69 -20.71 -3.33
C GLU A 75 -4.89 -19.94 -4.40
N SER A 76 -5.38 -19.93 -5.65
CA SER A 76 -4.78 -19.15 -6.74
C SER A 76 -4.97 -17.63 -6.56
N ALA A 77 -6.13 -17.20 -6.06
CA ALA A 77 -6.43 -15.78 -5.85
C ALA A 77 -5.61 -15.16 -4.70
N ALA A 78 -5.29 -15.92 -3.66
CA ALA A 78 -4.47 -15.44 -2.54
C ALA A 78 -3.02 -15.13 -2.96
N GLY A 79 -2.45 -15.90 -3.89
CA GLY A 79 -1.07 -15.76 -4.35
C GLY A 79 -0.78 -14.44 -5.07
N ALA A 80 -1.74 -13.93 -5.85
CA ALA A 80 -1.56 -12.70 -6.63
C ALA A 80 -1.62 -11.41 -5.79
N LEU A 81 -2.35 -11.43 -4.68
CA LEU A 81 -2.57 -10.25 -3.82
C LEU A 81 -1.51 -10.12 -2.72
N SER A 82 -0.86 -11.24 -2.35
CA SER A 82 0.27 -11.27 -1.41
C SER A 82 1.53 -10.56 -1.94
N ALA A 83 1.73 -10.56 -3.26
CA ALA A 83 2.97 -10.10 -3.89
C ALA A 83 3.30 -8.61 -3.63
N VAL A 84 2.30 -7.77 -3.34
CA VAL A 84 2.51 -6.33 -3.10
C VAL A 84 3.18 -6.05 -1.74
N CYS A 85 3.04 -6.94 -0.75
CA CYS A 85 3.66 -6.77 0.57
C CYS A 85 4.84 -7.71 0.83
N TYR A 86 4.94 -8.83 0.11
CA TYR A 86 5.90 -9.89 0.45
C TYR A 86 7.33 -9.64 -0.10
N ASP A 87 7.50 -8.81 -1.12
CA ASP A 87 8.81 -8.62 -1.77
C ASP A 87 9.83 -7.90 -0.86
N SER A 88 9.38 -7.00 0.02
CA SER A 88 10.26 -6.30 0.98
C SER A 88 10.88 -7.20 2.05
N PHE A 89 10.33 -8.40 2.32
CA PHE A 89 10.86 -9.30 3.34
C PHE A 89 12.00 -10.21 2.84
N MET A 90 12.08 -10.48 1.53
CA MET A 90 13.17 -11.32 0.98
C MET A 90 14.35 -10.54 0.40
N GLN A 91 14.29 -9.20 0.40
CA GLN A 91 15.30 -8.35 -0.25
C GLN A 91 16.01 -7.38 0.72
N GLY A 92 16.49 -7.86 1.87
CA GLY A 92 17.35 -7.02 2.70
C GLY A 92 18.39 -7.79 3.52
N PRO A 93 19.60 -7.24 3.68
CA PRO A 93 20.45 -6.58 2.66
C PRO A 93 21.15 -7.59 1.73
#